data_AF-A0A9E2BJ81-F1
#
_entry.id   AF-A0A9E2BJ81-F1
#
_cell.length_a   1.000
_cell.length_b   1.000
_cell.length_c   1.000
_cell.angle_alpha   90.00
_cell.angle_beta   90.00
_cell.angle_gamma   90.00
#
_symmetry.space_group_name_H-M   'P 1'
#
loop_
_entity.id
_entity.type
_entity.pdbx_description
1 polymer ?
#
loop_
_entity_poly.entity_id
_entity_poly.type
_entity_poly.pdbx_seq_one_letter_code
_entity_poly.pdbx_strand_id
1 'polypeptide(L)'
;HPGLTEIRAVAAALARATGASLGYLPEGGNAAGAAMLGFVPNRAGADAADERDGLNIEKMLSSPRHAYLLHGIEPDSDLADSALADAALKSADTVMALTAFASDNLLDCCDILLPVATFAETEGTFVNAEGRWQSFAAAAKAPGDARPAWRVLRVLADALGARDCAYQSIDEIRSDIEAEVGRPEPDNAYAGEPELDFSPADVSLDRLDVPVYSVDPVVRRSEPLQQTRVARERGGDDSTGAERKSA
;
A
#
# COMPACT_ATOMS: atom_id res chain seq x y z
N HIS A 1 7.14 11.14 -0.04
CA HIS A 1 8.02 12.33 -0.16
C HIS A 1 9.47 11.88 0.00
N PRO A 2 10.41 12.28 -0.89
CA PRO A 2 11.82 11.87 -0.82
C PRO A 2 12.49 12.20 0.51
N GLY A 3 12.24 13.40 1.06
CA GLY A 3 12.76 13.83 2.37
C GLY A 3 11.96 13.36 3.60
N LEU A 4 11.25 12.22 3.52
CA LEU A 4 10.43 11.75 4.65
C LEU A 4 11.28 11.46 5.90
N THR A 5 12.50 10.96 5.72
CA THR A 5 13.43 10.64 6.82
C THR A 5 13.78 11.88 7.63
N GLU A 6 14.14 12.97 6.95
CA GLU A 6 14.50 14.27 7.51
C GLU A 6 13.29 14.92 8.18
N ILE A 7 12.11 14.87 7.54
CA ILE A 7 10.86 15.38 8.12
C ILE A 7 10.57 14.66 9.46
N ARG A 8 10.69 13.33 9.51
CA ARG A 8 10.49 12.56 10.75
C ARG A 8 11.51 12.91 11.82
N ALA A 9 12.78 13.07 11.44
CA ALA A 9 13.85 13.46 12.37
C ALA A 9 13.59 14.84 13.00
N VAL A 10 13.22 15.83 12.19
CA VAL A 10 12.88 17.18 12.66
C VAL A 10 11.64 17.17 13.53
N ALA A 11 10.58 16.48 13.12
CA ALA A 11 9.36 16.38 13.90
C ALA A 11 9.62 15.75 15.28
N ALA A 12 10.47 14.72 15.35
CA ALA A 12 10.89 14.11 16.60
C ALA A 12 11.74 15.05 17.47
N ALA A 13 12.68 15.79 16.86
CA ALA A 13 13.48 16.79 17.57
C ALA A 13 12.60 17.91 18.15
N LEU A 14 11.62 18.39 17.38
CA LEU A 14 10.66 19.41 17.81
C LEU A 14 9.78 18.91 18.94
N ALA A 15 9.26 17.68 18.85
CA ALA A 15 8.48 17.06 19.92
C ALA A 15 9.26 16.99 21.23
N ARG A 16 10.53 16.53 21.18
CA ARG A 16 11.44 16.52 22.35
C ARG A 16 11.69 17.91 22.92
N ALA A 17 11.91 18.91 22.07
CA ALA A 17 12.23 20.27 22.51
C ALA A 17 11.02 21.00 23.14
N THR A 18 9.80 20.65 22.73
CA THR A 18 8.56 21.33 23.14
C THR A 18 7.77 20.56 24.19
N GLY A 19 8.06 19.27 24.41
CA GLY A 19 7.25 18.38 25.22
C GLY A 19 5.93 17.95 24.56
N ALA A 20 5.78 18.18 23.25
CA ALA A 20 4.63 17.74 22.48
C ALA A 20 4.69 16.24 22.17
N SER A 21 3.52 15.63 21.93
CA SER A 21 3.42 14.26 21.46
C SER A 21 3.56 14.19 19.94
N LEU A 22 4.41 13.29 19.44
CA LEU A 22 4.50 12.99 18.02
C LEU A 22 3.60 11.80 17.68
N GLY A 23 2.80 11.93 16.62
CA GLY A 23 1.97 10.87 16.08
C GLY A 23 2.16 10.71 14.58
N TYR A 24 1.87 9.52 14.08
CA TYR A 24 1.92 9.19 12.66
C TYR A 24 0.55 8.79 12.17
N LEU A 25 0.18 9.27 10.99
CA LEU A 25 -0.98 8.79 10.25
C LEU A 25 -0.49 7.78 9.20
N PRO A 26 -0.91 6.50 9.28
CA PRO A 26 -0.56 5.52 8.27
C PRO A 26 -1.24 5.82 6.93
N GLU A 27 -0.60 5.41 5.84
CA GLU A 27 -1.08 5.62 4.47
C GLU A 27 -2.36 4.83 4.16
N GLY A 28 -2.59 3.70 4.83
CA GLY A 28 -3.76 2.84 4.59
C GLY A 28 -4.29 2.18 5.85
N GLY A 29 -5.51 1.65 5.76
CA GLY A 29 -6.26 1.10 6.89
C GLY A 29 -5.62 -0.09 7.61
N ASN A 30 -4.60 -0.71 7.00
CA ASN A 30 -3.83 -1.80 7.60
C ASN A 30 -2.31 -1.60 7.55
N ALA A 31 -1.81 -0.40 7.27
CA ALA A 31 -0.36 -0.21 7.14
C ALA A 31 0.36 -0.47 8.47
N ALA A 32 -0.29 -0.22 9.62
CA ALA A 32 0.24 -0.60 10.92
C ALA A 32 0.37 -2.13 11.08
N GLY A 33 -0.63 -2.90 10.64
CA GLY A 33 -0.59 -4.36 10.66
C GLY A 33 0.47 -4.94 9.70
N ALA A 34 0.59 -4.35 8.50
CA ALA A 34 1.63 -4.71 7.54
C ALA A 34 3.03 -4.44 8.10
N ALA A 35 3.25 -3.26 8.69
CA ALA A 35 4.52 -2.93 9.33
C ALA A 35 4.82 -3.87 10.50
N MET A 36 3.84 -4.16 11.37
CA MET A 36 4.00 -5.09 12.49
C MET A 36 4.49 -6.48 12.05
N LEU A 37 4.05 -6.96 10.89
CA LEU A 37 4.48 -8.25 10.32
C LEU A 37 5.76 -8.17 9.46
N GLY A 38 6.43 -7.02 9.46
CA GLY A 38 7.63 -6.81 8.66
C GLY A 38 7.38 -6.83 7.16
N PHE A 39 6.19 -6.44 6.71
CA PHE A 39 5.92 -6.20 5.29
C PHE A 39 6.54 -4.88 4.82
N VAL A 40 7.88 -4.80 4.97
CA VAL A 40 8.73 -3.65 4.65
C VAL A 40 10.03 -4.16 4.01
N PRO A 41 10.72 -3.36 3.19
CA PRO A 41 11.90 -3.83 2.47
C PRO A 41 13.05 -4.32 3.37
N ASN A 42 13.18 -3.77 4.57
CA ASN A 42 14.35 -3.99 5.42
C ASN A 42 14.14 -5.03 6.53
N ARG A 43 13.03 -5.78 6.51
CA ARG A 43 12.72 -6.81 7.50
C ARG A 43 11.96 -7.97 6.86
N ALA A 44 12.10 -9.18 7.41
CA ALA A 44 11.20 -10.29 7.10
C ALA A 44 10.54 -10.80 8.38
N GLY A 45 9.21 -10.92 8.39
CA GLY A 45 8.46 -11.34 9.56
C GLY A 45 8.44 -10.30 10.69
N ALA A 46 7.88 -10.68 11.83
CA ALA A 46 7.68 -9.74 12.93
C ALA A 46 8.92 -9.53 13.81
N ASP A 47 9.95 -10.37 13.68
CA ASP A 47 11.19 -10.22 14.43
C ASP A 47 11.95 -8.97 13.95
N ALA A 48 12.00 -7.95 14.81
CA ALA A 48 12.72 -6.72 14.54
C ALA A 48 14.24 -6.92 14.33
N ALA A 49 14.79 -8.06 14.74
CA ALA A 49 16.18 -8.43 14.52
C ALA A 49 16.45 -9.12 13.16
N ASP A 50 15.42 -9.58 12.43
CA ASP A 50 15.56 -10.15 11.08
C ASP A 50 15.73 -9.04 10.03
N GLU A 51 16.88 -8.36 10.08
CA GLU A 51 17.25 -7.32 9.12
C GLU A 51 17.49 -7.92 7.72
N ARG A 52 16.90 -7.27 6.72
CA ARG A 52 17.04 -7.64 5.30
C ARG A 52 17.55 -6.45 4.50
N ASP A 53 18.31 -6.73 3.44
CA ASP A 53 18.64 -5.74 2.41
C ASP A 53 17.67 -5.89 1.23
N GLY A 54 16.38 -5.70 1.50
CA GLY A 54 15.36 -5.70 0.46
C GLY A 54 15.25 -4.34 -0.24
N LEU A 55 14.64 -4.36 -1.42
CA LEU A 55 14.51 -3.19 -2.27
C LEU A 55 13.20 -2.46 -1.99
N ASN A 56 13.28 -1.14 -1.83
CA ASN A 56 12.08 -0.31 -1.87
C ASN A 56 11.53 -0.20 -3.31
N ILE A 57 10.33 0.36 -3.45
CA ILE A 57 9.67 0.49 -4.75
C ILE A 57 10.55 1.22 -5.78
N GLU A 58 11.16 2.34 -5.41
CA GLU A 58 12.03 3.12 -6.31
C GLU A 58 13.19 2.29 -6.85
N LYS A 59 13.89 1.54 -6.00
CA LYS A 59 14.99 0.64 -6.41
C LYS A 59 14.48 -0.51 -7.26
N MET A 60 13.33 -1.08 -6.92
CA MET A 60 12.70 -2.16 -7.70
C MET A 60 12.32 -1.70 -9.11
N LEU A 61 11.90 -0.44 -9.29
CA LEU A 61 11.52 0.08 -10.60
C LEU A 61 12.72 0.63 -11.39
N SER A 62 13.66 1.32 -10.73
CA SER A 62 14.87 1.87 -11.37
C SER A 62 15.87 0.79 -11.79
N SER A 63 15.80 -0.38 -11.16
CA SER A 63 16.54 -1.57 -11.55
C SER A 63 15.52 -2.71 -11.69
N PRO A 64 14.88 -2.87 -12.85
CA PRO A 64 13.78 -3.80 -13.02
C PRO A 64 14.09 -5.22 -12.55
N ARG A 65 13.08 -5.90 -12.00
CA ARG A 65 13.16 -7.28 -11.51
C ARG A 65 12.71 -8.26 -12.59
N HIS A 66 13.20 -9.48 -12.52
CA HIS A 66 12.74 -10.57 -13.39
C HIS A 66 11.25 -10.89 -13.19
N ALA A 67 10.74 -10.72 -11.96
CA ALA A 67 9.34 -10.99 -11.66
C ALA A 67 8.76 -9.95 -10.70
N TYR A 68 7.48 -9.61 -10.89
CA TYR A 68 6.70 -8.77 -9.98
C TYR A 68 5.43 -9.49 -9.54
N LEU A 69 5.11 -9.36 -8.25
CA LEU A 69 3.82 -9.74 -7.67
C LEU A 69 3.15 -8.48 -7.14
N LEU A 70 2.09 -8.04 -7.81
CA LEU A 70 1.27 -6.91 -7.41
C LEU A 70 0.11 -7.41 -6.55
N HIS A 71 -0.17 -6.75 -5.43
CA HIS A 71 -1.26 -7.13 -4.55
C HIS A 71 -2.16 -5.94 -4.25
N GLY A 72 -3.29 -5.86 -4.95
CA GLY A 72 -4.33 -4.85 -4.72
C GLY A 72 -3.94 -3.42 -5.09
N ILE A 73 -2.93 -3.24 -5.96
CA ILE A 73 -2.48 -1.94 -6.46
C ILE A 73 -2.74 -1.79 -7.96
N GLU A 74 -2.97 -0.57 -8.40
CA GLU A 74 -3.04 -0.13 -9.79
C GLU A 74 -1.84 0.80 -10.06
N PRO A 75 -0.75 0.32 -10.69
CA PRO A 75 0.52 1.04 -10.79
C PRO A 75 0.43 2.44 -11.39
N ASP A 76 -0.50 2.66 -12.33
CA ASP A 76 -0.76 3.94 -12.96
C ASP A 76 -1.32 5.01 -12.00
N SER A 77 -2.01 4.56 -10.95
CA SER A 77 -2.76 5.41 -10.03
C SER A 77 -2.13 5.46 -8.63
N ASP A 78 -1.47 4.38 -8.21
CA ASP A 78 -0.98 4.21 -6.84
C ASP A 78 0.53 4.50 -6.69
N LEU A 79 1.28 4.53 -7.79
CA LEU A 79 2.73 4.78 -7.75
C LEU A 79 3.07 6.20 -8.20
N ALA A 80 4.03 6.81 -7.50
CA ALA A 80 4.43 8.20 -7.72
C ALA A 80 5.03 8.46 -9.11
N ASP A 81 5.69 7.46 -9.71
CA ASP A 81 6.23 7.50 -11.06
C ASP A 81 5.64 6.34 -11.88
N SER A 82 4.44 6.56 -12.39
CA SER A 82 3.70 5.56 -13.17
C SER A 82 4.40 5.20 -14.48
N ALA A 83 5.14 6.13 -15.09
CA ALA A 83 5.88 5.88 -16.32
C ALA A 83 7.08 4.95 -16.07
N LEU A 84 7.83 5.19 -14.98
CA LEU A 84 8.91 4.29 -14.56
C LEU A 84 8.35 2.92 -14.15
N ALA A 85 7.21 2.89 -13.46
CA ALA A 85 6.53 1.65 -13.09
C ALA A 85 6.14 0.84 -14.34
N ASP A 86 5.50 1.47 -15.31
CA ASP A 86 5.08 0.85 -16.57
C ASP A 86 6.29 0.27 -17.33
N ALA A 87 7.36 1.05 -17.48
CA ALA A 87 8.59 0.61 -18.12
C ALA A 87 9.23 -0.59 -17.42
N ALA A 88 9.29 -0.56 -16.09
CA ALA A 88 9.88 -1.64 -15.29
C ALA A 88 9.05 -2.93 -15.39
N LEU A 89 7.72 -2.83 -15.22
CA LEU A 89 6.80 -3.97 -15.28
C LEU A 89 6.82 -4.62 -16.66
N LYS A 90 6.77 -3.83 -17.75
CA LYS A 90 6.85 -4.36 -19.13
C LYS A 90 8.20 -4.98 -19.49
N SER A 91 9.26 -4.67 -18.75
CA SER A 91 10.60 -5.25 -18.96
C SER A 91 10.84 -6.53 -18.17
N ALA A 92 9.94 -6.88 -17.24
CA ALA A 92 10.04 -8.09 -16.44
C ALA A 92 9.77 -9.34 -17.28
N ASP A 93 10.30 -10.49 -16.84
CA ASP A 93 9.98 -11.78 -17.45
C ASP A 93 8.56 -12.23 -17.08
N THR A 94 8.07 -11.83 -15.90
CA THR A 94 6.67 -12.06 -15.52
C THR A 94 6.12 -11.04 -14.53
N VAL A 95 4.86 -10.64 -14.72
CA VAL A 95 4.11 -9.78 -13.80
C VAL A 95 2.78 -10.46 -13.47
N MET A 96 2.56 -10.70 -12.19
CA MET A 96 1.33 -11.28 -11.65
C MET A 96 0.63 -10.27 -10.75
N ALA A 97 -0.68 -10.10 -10.89
CA ALA A 97 -1.49 -9.23 -10.05
C ALA A 97 -2.60 -9.99 -9.32
N LEU A 98 -2.62 -9.93 -7.99
CA LEU A 98 -3.79 -10.26 -7.18
C LEU A 98 -4.66 -9.01 -7.11
N THR A 99 -5.78 -8.99 -7.84
CA THR A 99 -6.64 -7.81 -7.91
C THR A 99 -8.13 -8.15 -7.86
N ALA A 100 -8.92 -7.28 -7.25
CA ALA A 100 -10.39 -7.33 -7.30
C ALA A 100 -10.95 -6.70 -8.58
N PHE A 101 -10.16 -5.86 -9.26
CA PHE A 101 -10.58 -5.14 -10.45
C PHE A 101 -9.50 -5.20 -11.52
N ALA A 102 -9.89 -5.62 -12.72
CA ALA A 102 -9.05 -5.38 -13.89
C ALA A 102 -9.09 -3.88 -14.24
N SER A 103 -7.94 -3.34 -14.60
CA SER A 103 -7.78 -2.01 -15.20
C SER A 103 -7.04 -2.14 -16.51
N ASP A 104 -7.14 -1.14 -17.38
CA ASP A 104 -6.44 -1.14 -18.66
C ASP A 104 -4.92 -1.22 -18.44
N ASN A 105 -4.39 -0.51 -17.44
CA ASN A 105 -2.97 -0.59 -17.08
C ASN A 105 -2.57 -2.00 -16.61
N LEU A 106 -3.34 -2.64 -15.73
CA LEU A 106 -3.04 -4.00 -15.28
C LEU A 106 -3.12 -5.03 -16.42
N LEU A 107 -4.06 -4.86 -17.35
CA LEU A 107 -4.19 -5.74 -18.52
C LEU A 107 -3.05 -5.55 -19.53
N ASP A 108 -2.46 -4.36 -19.59
CA ASP A 108 -1.35 -4.03 -20.46
C ASP A 108 0.00 -4.50 -19.89
N CYS A 109 0.20 -4.42 -18.56
CA CYS A 109 1.48 -4.71 -17.93
C CYS A 109 1.58 -6.09 -17.26
N CYS A 110 0.47 -6.81 -17.01
CA CYS A 110 0.49 -8.10 -16.31
C CYS A 110 0.30 -9.29 -17.25
N ASP A 111 1.09 -10.35 -17.06
CA ASP A 111 0.86 -11.64 -17.74
C ASP A 111 -0.29 -12.43 -17.08
N ILE A 112 -0.47 -12.27 -15.77
CA ILE A 112 -1.43 -13.06 -14.99
C ILE A 112 -2.21 -12.14 -14.05
N LEU A 113 -3.54 -12.15 -14.16
CA LEU A 113 -4.44 -11.54 -13.18
C LEU A 113 -5.14 -12.65 -12.39
N LEU A 114 -4.91 -12.68 -11.07
CA LEU A 114 -5.55 -13.57 -10.14
C LEU A 114 -6.69 -12.81 -9.42
N PRO A 115 -7.97 -13.16 -9.67
CA PRO A 115 -9.09 -12.45 -9.09
C PRO A 115 -9.17 -12.70 -7.58
N VAL A 116 -9.08 -11.63 -6.79
CA VAL A 116 -9.22 -11.70 -5.32
C VAL A 116 -10.42 -10.92 -4.82
N ALA A 117 -10.98 -11.38 -3.70
CA ALA A 117 -12.10 -10.73 -3.02
C ALA A 117 -11.71 -9.36 -2.45
N THR A 118 -12.64 -8.41 -2.45
CA THR A 118 -12.49 -7.14 -1.72
C THR A 118 -12.59 -7.36 -0.21
N PHE A 119 -12.26 -6.34 0.60
CA PHE A 119 -12.40 -6.42 2.06
C PHE A 119 -13.84 -6.75 2.51
N ALA A 120 -14.86 -6.39 1.72
CA ALA A 120 -16.26 -6.66 2.03
C ALA A 120 -16.67 -8.12 1.76
N GLU A 121 -15.86 -8.87 1.01
CA GLU A 121 -16.16 -10.21 0.49
C GLU A 121 -15.27 -11.30 1.10
N THR A 122 -14.33 -10.90 1.95
CA THR A 122 -13.46 -11.81 2.70
C THR A 122 -13.60 -11.54 4.20
N GLU A 123 -13.28 -12.57 4.96
CA GLU A 123 -12.92 -12.45 6.38
C GLU A 123 -11.46 -12.02 6.50
N GLY A 124 -11.13 -11.33 7.59
CA GLY A 124 -9.78 -10.82 7.81
C GLY A 124 -9.65 -10.05 9.11
N THR A 125 -8.46 -9.51 9.34
CA THR A 125 -8.16 -8.62 10.46
C THR A 125 -7.36 -7.43 9.97
N PHE A 126 -7.80 -6.24 10.36
CA PHE A 126 -7.02 -5.02 10.20
C PHE A 126 -6.45 -4.57 11.54
N VAL A 127 -5.27 -3.98 11.52
CA VAL A 127 -4.68 -3.27 12.67
C VAL A 127 -4.63 -1.79 12.33
N ASN A 128 -5.41 -0.99 13.07
CA ASN A 128 -5.51 0.44 12.81
C ASN A 128 -4.29 1.22 13.35
N ALA A 129 -4.30 2.55 13.17
CA ALA A 129 -3.23 3.44 13.63
C ALA A 129 -2.97 3.42 15.15
N GLU A 130 -3.94 2.99 15.95
CA GLU A 130 -3.81 2.84 17.41
C GLU A 130 -3.33 1.43 17.82
N GLY A 131 -2.92 0.59 16.86
CA GLY A 131 -2.55 -0.81 17.13
C GLY A 131 -3.74 -1.71 17.47
N ARG A 132 -4.98 -1.25 17.25
CA ARG A 132 -6.18 -2.03 17.57
C ARG A 132 -6.45 -3.06 16.48
N TRP A 133 -6.51 -4.32 16.88
CA TRP A 133 -6.90 -5.43 16.02
C TRP A 133 -8.42 -5.44 15.83
N GLN A 134 -8.86 -5.47 14.58
CA GLN A 134 -10.24 -5.39 14.15
C GLN A 134 -10.52 -6.54 13.18
N SER A 135 -10.97 -7.67 13.73
CA SER A 135 -11.39 -8.82 12.93
C SER A 135 -12.82 -8.63 12.40
N PHE A 136 -13.05 -9.06 11.18
CA PHE A 136 -14.35 -8.94 10.52
C PHE A 136 -14.65 -10.20 9.70
N ALA A 137 -15.95 -10.46 9.52
CA ALA A 137 -16.45 -11.48 8.63
C ALA A 137 -16.81 -10.87 7.27
N ALA A 138 -16.85 -11.70 6.22
CA ALA A 138 -17.32 -11.29 4.92
C ALA A 138 -18.78 -10.78 4.99
N ALA A 139 -19.03 -9.58 4.47
CA ALA A 139 -20.37 -8.98 4.37
C ALA A 139 -21.11 -9.41 3.09
N ALA A 140 -20.36 -9.77 2.05
CA ALA A 140 -20.87 -10.25 0.77
C ALA A 140 -20.12 -11.51 0.30
N LYS A 141 -20.65 -12.19 -0.72
CA LYS A 141 -19.95 -13.30 -1.38
C LYS A 141 -19.03 -12.74 -2.45
N ALA A 142 -17.81 -13.27 -2.55
CA ALA A 142 -16.90 -12.95 -3.63
C ALA A 142 -17.54 -13.28 -5.01
N PRO A 143 -17.43 -12.39 -6.00
CA PRO A 143 -18.06 -12.57 -7.31
C PRO A 143 -17.32 -13.61 -8.15
N GLY A 144 -18.07 -14.43 -8.88
CA GLY A 144 -17.53 -15.41 -9.84
C GLY A 144 -16.48 -16.32 -9.21
N ASP A 145 -15.29 -16.33 -9.81
CA ASP A 145 -14.16 -17.14 -9.37
C ASP A 145 -13.19 -16.42 -8.43
N ALA A 146 -13.53 -15.21 -7.98
CA ALA A 146 -12.71 -14.52 -6.98
C ALA A 146 -12.62 -15.33 -5.68
N ARG A 147 -11.45 -15.29 -5.06
CA ARG A 147 -11.16 -15.97 -3.79
C ARG A 147 -10.52 -14.99 -2.80
N PRO A 148 -10.63 -15.22 -1.49
CA PRO A 148 -9.82 -14.49 -0.51
C PRO A 148 -8.33 -14.51 -0.89
N ALA A 149 -7.67 -13.36 -0.84
CA ALA A 149 -6.26 -13.23 -1.26
C ALA A 149 -5.33 -14.20 -0.53
N TRP A 150 -5.56 -14.42 0.77
CA TRP A 150 -4.77 -15.38 1.57
C TRP A 150 -4.85 -16.81 1.03
N ARG A 151 -6.00 -17.24 0.47
CA ARG A 151 -6.14 -18.57 -0.12
C ARG A 151 -5.37 -18.68 -1.43
N VAL A 152 -5.38 -17.61 -2.23
CA VAL A 152 -4.62 -17.53 -3.48
C VAL A 152 -3.13 -17.57 -3.18
N LEU A 153 -2.65 -16.74 -2.24
CA LEU A 153 -1.25 -16.71 -1.79
C LEU A 153 -0.81 -18.05 -1.24
N ARG A 154 -1.65 -18.72 -0.45
CA ARG A 154 -1.38 -20.06 0.07
C ARG A 154 -1.14 -21.09 -1.03
N VAL A 155 -1.99 -21.11 -2.06
CA VAL A 155 -1.86 -22.03 -3.20
C VAL A 155 -0.66 -21.64 -4.07
N LEU A 156 -0.40 -20.35 -4.25
CA LEU A 156 0.78 -19.87 -4.95
C LEU A 156 2.07 -20.29 -4.23
N ALA A 157 2.11 -20.18 -2.91
CA ALA A 157 3.24 -20.63 -2.09
C ALA A 157 3.50 -22.13 -2.29
N ASP A 158 2.45 -22.96 -2.23
CA ASP A 158 2.54 -24.41 -2.50
C ASP A 158 3.08 -24.70 -3.92
N ALA A 159 2.55 -24.01 -4.93
CA ALA A 159 3.00 -24.15 -6.32
C ALA A 159 4.46 -23.74 -6.54
N LEU A 160 4.96 -22.77 -5.75
CA LEU A 160 6.36 -22.33 -5.76
C LEU A 160 7.26 -23.19 -4.86
N GLY A 161 6.72 -24.21 -4.19
CA GLY A 161 7.46 -25.06 -3.27
C GLY A 161 7.89 -24.34 -1.98
N ALA A 162 7.26 -23.20 -1.65
CA ALA A 162 7.45 -22.54 -0.37
C ALA A 162 6.86 -23.41 0.74
N ARG A 163 7.66 -23.67 1.76
CA ARG A 163 7.26 -24.52 2.90
C ARG A 163 6.43 -23.70 3.89
N ASP A 164 5.74 -24.41 4.78
CA ASP A 164 5.09 -23.84 5.98
C ASP A 164 3.90 -22.88 5.75
N CYS A 165 3.29 -22.94 4.56
CA CYS A 165 2.08 -22.16 4.23
C CYS A 165 0.80 -23.02 4.21
N ALA A 166 0.65 -24.00 5.11
CA ALA A 166 -0.42 -25.01 5.04
C ALA A 166 -1.74 -24.60 5.72
N TYR A 167 -2.00 -23.29 5.85
CA TYR A 167 -3.18 -22.75 6.53
C TYR A 167 -4.52 -23.23 5.93
N GLN A 168 -5.47 -23.61 6.77
CA GLN A 168 -6.81 -24.05 6.35
C GLN A 168 -7.89 -23.02 6.64
N SER A 169 -7.63 -22.09 7.56
CA SER A 169 -8.58 -21.06 7.98
C SER A 169 -7.89 -19.72 8.27
N ILE A 170 -8.67 -18.63 8.24
CA ILE A 170 -8.18 -17.32 8.68
C ILE A 170 -7.88 -17.29 10.18
N ASP A 171 -8.54 -18.15 10.95
CA ASP A 171 -8.36 -18.26 12.40
C ASP A 171 -6.99 -18.82 12.75
N GLU A 172 -6.52 -19.83 12.01
CA GLU A 172 -5.15 -20.34 12.14
C GLU A 172 -4.13 -19.25 11.82
N ILE A 173 -4.29 -18.54 10.70
CA ILE A 173 -3.40 -17.44 10.31
C ILE A 173 -3.35 -16.37 11.41
N ARG A 174 -4.52 -15.96 11.91
CA ARG A 174 -4.61 -14.96 12.97
C ARG A 174 -3.98 -15.45 14.28
N SER A 175 -4.20 -16.70 14.66
CA SER A 175 -3.62 -17.29 15.87
C SER A 175 -2.10 -17.36 15.79
N ASP A 176 -1.55 -17.73 14.64
CA ASP A 176 -0.11 -17.79 14.43
C ASP A 176 0.52 -16.39 14.47
N ILE A 177 -0.09 -15.42 13.78
CA ILE A 177 0.33 -14.02 13.83
C ILE A 177 0.27 -13.49 15.28
N GLU A 178 -0.81 -13.74 16.02
CA GLU A 178 -0.92 -13.32 17.42
C GLU A 178 0.11 -14.01 18.33
N ALA A 179 0.45 -15.27 18.07
CA ALA A 179 1.50 -15.97 18.79
C ALA A 179 2.90 -15.43 18.47
N GLU A 180 3.15 -15.02 17.22
CA GLU A 180 4.44 -14.47 16.77
C GLU A 180 4.67 -13.05 17.28
N VAL A 181 3.67 -12.18 17.13
CA VAL A 181 3.83 -10.73 17.32
C VAL A 181 3.23 -10.23 18.64
N GLY A 182 2.36 -11.02 19.26
CA GLY A 182 1.55 -10.59 20.39
C GLY A 182 0.59 -9.46 20.01
N ARG A 183 0.42 -8.51 20.94
CA ARG A 183 -0.34 -7.27 20.73
C ARG A 183 0.47 -6.09 21.26
N PRO A 184 1.52 -5.66 20.53
CA PRO A 184 2.41 -4.63 21.01
C PRO A 184 1.65 -3.30 21.15
N GLU A 185 1.99 -2.54 22.20
CA GLU A 185 1.53 -1.16 22.29
C GLU A 185 2.22 -0.34 21.17
N PRO A 186 1.48 0.52 20.44
CA PRO A 186 2.08 1.38 19.43
C PRO A 186 3.18 2.26 20.02
N ASP A 187 4.34 2.26 19.38
CA ASP A 187 5.45 3.14 19.73
C ASP A 187 5.73 4.13 18.59
N ASN A 188 5.55 5.42 18.89
CA ASN A 188 5.85 6.52 17.98
C ASN A 188 7.27 7.07 18.18
N ALA A 189 8.09 6.45 19.03
CA ALA A 189 9.46 6.84 19.23
C ALA A 189 10.24 6.80 17.91
N TYR A 190 10.95 7.89 17.65
CA TYR A 190 11.85 7.98 16.53
C TYR A 190 13.26 7.59 16.97
N ALA A 191 13.80 6.52 16.38
CA ALA A 191 15.11 5.95 16.70
C ALA A 191 16.10 6.07 15.53
N GLY A 192 16.22 7.27 14.94
CA GLY A 192 17.16 7.55 13.84
C GLY A 192 18.03 8.77 14.12
N GLU A 193 19.22 8.78 13.53
CA GLU A 193 20.13 9.93 13.49
C GLU A 193 20.59 10.16 12.04
N PRO A 194 19.67 10.52 11.13
CA PRO A 194 20.05 10.75 9.74
C PRO A 194 20.93 11.99 9.65
N GLU A 195 21.87 12.00 8.70
CA GLU A 195 22.46 13.25 8.24
C GLU A 195 21.34 14.12 7.67
N LEU A 196 21.19 15.32 8.22
CA LEU A 196 20.14 16.24 7.82
C LEU A 196 20.63 17.10 6.65
N ASP A 197 20.14 16.82 5.44
CA ASP A 197 20.31 17.67 4.28
C ASP A 197 18.98 18.36 3.94
N PHE A 198 18.81 19.60 4.38
CA PHE A 198 17.67 20.43 4.00
C PHE A 198 17.96 21.19 2.72
N SER A 199 17.95 20.47 1.61
CA SER A 199 17.87 21.11 0.30
C SER A 199 16.42 21.60 0.07
N PRO A 200 16.18 22.90 -0.18
CA PRO A 200 14.84 23.39 -0.47
C PRO A 200 14.27 22.66 -1.69
N ALA A 201 13.21 21.88 -1.48
CA ALA A 201 12.45 21.28 -2.55
C ALA A 201 11.29 22.21 -2.90
N ASP A 202 11.10 22.48 -4.18
CA ASP A 202 9.88 23.12 -4.66
C ASP A 202 8.76 22.08 -4.63
N VAL A 203 8.03 22.04 -3.50
CA VAL A 203 6.97 21.07 -3.27
C VAL A 203 5.63 21.71 -3.63
N SER A 204 5.09 21.32 -4.78
CA SER A 204 3.70 21.64 -5.12
C SER A 204 2.77 20.86 -4.18
N LEU A 205 1.94 21.58 -3.43
CA LEU A 205 0.93 21.00 -2.54
C LEU A 205 -0.10 20.18 -3.33
N ASP A 206 -0.37 20.55 -4.59
CA ASP A 206 -1.27 19.81 -5.48
C ASP A 206 -0.72 18.41 -5.81
N ARG A 207 0.60 18.22 -5.78
CA ARG A 207 1.25 16.91 -5.94
C ARG A 207 1.28 16.08 -4.65
N LEU A 208 1.01 16.70 -3.49
CA LEU A 208 0.96 16.01 -2.20
C LEU A 208 -0.45 15.56 -1.82
N ASP A 209 -1.47 16.09 -2.47
CA ASP A 209 -2.86 15.83 -2.10
C ASP A 209 -3.41 14.62 -2.85
N VAL A 210 -3.58 13.50 -2.12
CA VAL A 210 -4.24 12.29 -2.64
C VAL A 210 -5.75 12.48 -2.55
N PRO A 211 -6.48 12.49 -3.69
CA PRO A 211 -7.92 12.70 -3.66
C PRO A 211 -8.62 11.59 -2.87
N VAL A 212 -9.49 11.98 -1.92
CA VAL A 212 -10.16 11.02 -1.01
C VAL A 212 -10.99 9.95 -1.74
N TYR A 213 -11.48 10.24 -2.95
CA TYR A 213 -12.23 9.29 -3.78
C TYR A 213 -11.36 8.63 -4.87
N SER A 214 -10.04 8.69 -4.72
CA SER A 214 -9.07 8.07 -5.62
C SER A 214 -8.02 7.23 -4.88
N VAL A 215 -8.16 7.06 -3.55
CA VAL A 215 -7.18 6.39 -2.69
C VAL A 215 -7.05 4.88 -2.90
N ASP A 216 -8.07 4.24 -3.48
CA ASP A 216 -8.07 2.79 -3.71
C ASP A 216 -8.96 2.40 -4.91
N PRO A 217 -8.83 1.16 -5.42
CA PRO A 217 -9.60 0.69 -6.56
C PRO A 217 -11.13 0.67 -6.34
N VAL A 218 -11.61 0.52 -5.11
CA VAL A 218 -13.05 0.46 -4.77
C VAL A 218 -13.65 1.86 -4.88
N VAL A 219 -13.05 2.85 -4.24
CA VAL A 219 -13.59 4.23 -4.26
C VAL A 219 -13.46 4.87 -5.63
N ARG A 220 -12.38 4.56 -6.37
CA ARG A 220 -12.19 4.99 -7.78
C ARG A 220 -13.37 4.57 -8.67
N ARG A 221 -13.93 3.39 -8.39
CA ARG A 221 -15.03 2.79 -9.19
C ARG A 221 -16.42 3.06 -8.62
N SER A 222 -16.53 3.80 -7.53
CA SER A 222 -17.80 4.12 -6.90
C SER A 222 -18.47 5.32 -7.56
N GLU A 223 -19.42 5.07 -8.47
CA GLU A 223 -20.17 6.12 -9.18
C GLU A 223 -20.73 7.20 -8.23
N PRO A 224 -21.41 6.87 -7.10
CA PRO A 224 -21.92 7.89 -6.18
C PRO A 224 -20.82 8.79 -5.60
N LEU A 225 -19.64 8.24 -5.29
CA LEU A 225 -18.52 9.02 -4.78
C LEU A 225 -17.93 9.93 -5.86
N GLN A 226 -17.81 9.42 -7.09
CA GLN A 226 -17.32 10.20 -8.24
C GLN A 226 -18.29 11.32 -8.66
N GLN A 227 -19.58 11.21 -8.33
CA GLN A 227 -20.57 12.26 -8.59
C GLN A 227 -20.54 13.40 -7.56
N THR A 228 -19.82 13.25 -6.44
CA THR A 228 -19.70 14.30 -5.43
C THR A 228 -18.92 15.51 -5.97
N ARG A 229 -19.13 16.67 -5.34
CA ARG A 229 -18.37 17.89 -5.67
C ARG A 229 -16.87 17.70 -5.49
N VAL A 230 -16.45 17.02 -4.42
CA VAL A 230 -15.04 16.78 -4.08
C VAL A 230 -14.32 15.98 -5.16
N ALA A 231 -14.98 14.98 -5.78
CA ALA A 231 -14.41 14.25 -6.90
C ALA A 231 -14.30 15.12 -8.18
N ARG A 232 -15.35 15.89 -8.48
CA ARG A 232 -15.44 16.68 -9.74
C ARG A 232 -14.53 17.89 -9.78
N GLU A 233 -14.30 18.55 -8.64
CA GLU A 233 -13.44 19.74 -8.56
C GLU A 233 -11.98 19.46 -8.95
N ARG A 234 -11.53 18.18 -8.94
CA ARG A 234 -10.20 17.79 -9.45
C ARG A 234 -10.17 17.35 -10.90
N GLY A 235 -11.23 16.72 -11.41
CA GLY A 235 -11.30 16.29 -12.82
C GLY A 235 -11.42 17.46 -13.82
N GLY A 236 -11.61 18.69 -13.36
CA GLY A 236 -11.82 19.88 -14.19
C GLY A 236 -10.56 20.66 -14.57
N ASP A 237 -9.41 20.38 -13.96
CA ASP A 237 -8.22 21.25 -14.13
C ASP A 237 -7.37 20.92 -15.37
N ASP A 238 -7.56 19.75 -15.98
CA ASP A 238 -6.90 19.41 -17.25
C ASP A 238 -7.60 19.97 -18.51
N SER A 239 -8.74 20.68 -18.37
CA SER A 239 -9.55 21.15 -19.51
C SER A 239 -9.81 22.66 -19.57
N THR A 240 -9.36 23.46 -18.60
CA THR A 240 -9.73 24.90 -18.53
C THR A 240 -8.62 25.89 -18.91
N GLY A 241 -7.50 25.42 -19.45
CA GLY A 241 -6.43 26.27 -19.99
C GLY A 241 -6.74 27.00 -21.31
N ALA A 242 -7.88 26.72 -21.96
CA ALA A 242 -8.16 27.18 -23.31
C ALA A 242 -9.47 27.98 -23.46
N GLU A 243 -9.87 28.84 -22.51
CA GLU A 243 -10.93 29.82 -22.80
C GLU A 243 -11.00 30.96 -21.74
N ARG A 244 -9.91 31.71 -21.57
CA ARG A 244 -10.00 33.07 -20.99
C ARG A 244 -9.22 34.07 -21.83
N LYS A 245 -9.71 34.30 -23.05
CA LYS A 245 -9.57 35.57 -23.77
C LYS A 245 -10.95 35.97 -24.27
N SER A 246 -11.28 37.25 -24.13
CA SER A 246 -12.49 37.95 -24.62
C SER A 246 -13.58 38.22 -23.58
N ALA A 247 -13.36 39.22 -22.72
CA ALA A 247 -14.32 40.29 -22.42
C ALA A 247 -13.57 41.44 -21.74
#